data_AF-A0AAU9TCW9-F1
#
_entry.id   AF-A0AAU9TCW9-F1
#
_cell.length_a   1.000
_cell.length_b   1.000
_cell.length_c   1.000
_cell.angle_alpha   90.00
_cell.angle_beta   90.00
_cell.angle_gamma   90.00
#
_symmetry.space_group_name_H-M   'P 1'
#
loop_
_entity.id
_entity.type
_entity.pdbx_description
1 polymer ?
#
loop_
_entity_poly.entity_id
_entity_poly.type
_entity_poly.pdbx_seq_one_letter_code
_entity_poly.pdbx_strand_id
1 'polypeptide(L)' 'MLLGLRQCGSASGMFADARIDCFYTTMRKRCASLVRRVRGSPNTLLKMIATRLDCCYLRHCCDRHLTVPMPERKL' A
#
# COMPACT_ATOMS: atom_id res chain seq x y z
N MET A 1 38.28 -2.96 -16.70
CA MET A 1 36.85 -3.35 -16.67
C MET A 1 36.51 -3.75 -15.25
N LEU A 2 35.89 -2.85 -14.47
CA LEU A 2 35.42 -3.12 -13.11
C LEU A 2 33.95 -3.56 -13.22
N LEU A 3 33.67 -4.72 -12.64
CA LEU A 3 32.44 -5.50 -12.73
C LEU A 3 31.16 -4.65 -12.63
N GLY A 4 30.29 -4.82 -13.63
CA GLY A 4 28.97 -4.18 -13.74
C GLY A 4 27.99 -4.62 -12.65
N LEU A 5 28.25 -4.23 -11.40
CA LEU A 5 27.24 -4.23 -10.35
C LEU A 5 26.29 -3.08 -10.63
N ARG A 6 25.16 -3.43 -11.23
CA ARG A 6 24.00 -2.54 -11.38
C ARG A 6 23.72 -1.94 -10.00
N GLN A 7 23.77 -0.61 -9.87
CA GLN A 7 23.29 0.08 -8.68
C GLN A 7 21.77 -0.15 -8.57
N CYS A 8 21.36 -1.32 -8.11
CA CYS A 8 20.02 -1.54 -7.60
C CYS A 8 20.03 -1.17 -6.12
N GLY A 9 20.29 0.12 -5.84
CA GLY A 9 20.17 0.74 -4.53
C GLY A 9 18.70 0.92 -4.14
N SER A 10 17.89 -0.12 -4.28
CA SER A 10 16.53 -0.14 -3.74
C SER A 10 16.26 -1.53 -3.19
N ALA A 11 16.27 -1.63 -1.86
CA ALA A 11 15.89 -2.84 -1.13
C ALA A 11 14.49 -3.37 -1.54
N SER A 12 13.66 -2.54 -2.17
CA SER A 12 12.35 -2.92 -2.74
C SER A 12 12.40 -4.16 -3.64
N GLY A 13 13.46 -4.35 -4.42
CA GLY A 13 13.65 -5.55 -5.26
C GLY A 13 13.94 -6.81 -4.43
N MET A 14 14.72 -6.69 -3.35
CA MET A 14 15.01 -7.81 -2.45
C MET A 14 13.78 -8.27 -1.67
N PHE A 15 12.92 -7.33 -1.26
CA PHE A 15 11.64 -7.67 -0.63
C PHE A 15 10.73 -8.44 -1.59
N ALA A 16 10.67 -8.01 -2.87
CA ALA A 16 9.89 -8.71 -3.89
C ALA A 16 10.40 -10.14 -4.15
N ASP A 17 11.72 -10.33 -4.22
CA ASP A 17 12.36 -11.64 -4.45
C ASP A 17 12.18 -12.59 -3.25
N ALA A 18 12.34 -12.07 -2.02
CA ALA A 18 12.08 -12.81 -0.80
C ALA A 18 10.58 -13.04 -0.51
N ARG A 19 9.68 -12.52 -1.36
CA ARG A 19 8.21 -12.50 -1.14
C ARG A 19 7.79 -11.84 0.18
N ILE A 20 8.61 -10.92 0.67
CA ILE A 20 8.37 -10.15 1.89
C ILE A 20 7.75 -8.81 1.51
N ASP A 21 6.81 -8.32 2.31
CA ASP A 21 6.27 -6.99 2.11
C ASP A 21 7.33 -5.92 2.41
N CYS A 22 7.61 -5.06 1.42
CA CYS A 22 8.37 -3.85 1.67
C CYS A 22 7.54 -2.86 2.51
N PHE A 23 8.20 -1.83 3.06
CA PHE A 23 7.53 -0.81 3.87
C PHE A 23 6.27 -0.24 3.21
N TYR A 24 6.32 0.05 1.91
CA TYR A 24 5.18 0.57 1.15
C TYR A 24 4.04 -0.45 0.98
N THR A 25 4.34 -1.72 0.73
CA THR A 25 3.28 -2.74 0.62
C THR A 25 2.65 -3.02 1.98
N THR A 26 3.43 -3.02 3.07
CA THR A 26 2.92 -3.10 4.44
C THR A 26 1.97 -1.94 4.76
N MET A 27 2.35 -0.71 4.42
CA MET A 27 1.49 0.46 4.62
C MET A 27 0.18 0.34 3.82
N ARG A 28 0.23 -0.11 2.56
CA ARG A 28 -0.98 -0.35 1.75
C ARG A 28 -1.88 -1.43 2.36
N LYS A 29 -1.31 -2.57 2.78
CA LYS A 29 -2.07 -3.65 3.43
C LYS A 29 -2.74 -3.18 4.71
N ARG A 30 -2.05 -2.36 5.52
CA ARG A 30 -2.60 -1.76 6.74
C ARG A 30 -3.78 -0.84 6.43
N CYS A 31 -3.63 0.08 5.48
CA CYS A 31 -4.72 0.97 5.06
C CYS A 31 -5.94 0.18 4.55
N ALA A 32 -5.75 -0.81 3.68
CA ALA A 32 -6.83 -1.64 3.16
C ALA A 32 -7.55 -2.44 4.27
N SER A 33 -6.78 -3.03 5.19
CA SER A 33 -7.32 -3.74 6.36
C SER A 33 -8.14 -2.81 7.27
N LEU A 34 -7.63 -1.61 7.52
CA LEU A 34 -8.31 -0.59 8.33
C LEU A 34 -9.62 -0.15 7.68
N VAL A 35 -9.63 0.14 6.37
CA VAL A 35 -10.84 0.48 5.61
C VAL A 35 -11.86 -0.66 5.63
N ARG A 36 -11.41 -1.91 5.45
CA ARG A 36 -12.28 -3.08 5.53
C ARG A 36 -12.94 -3.23 6.91
N ARG A 37 -12.19 -2.99 7.99
CA ARG A 37 -12.71 -3.04 9.36
C ARG A 37 -13.72 -1.93 9.64
N VAL A 38 -13.45 -0.71 9.17
CA VAL A 38 -14.39 0.42 9.32
C VAL A 38 -15.68 0.15 8.54
N ARG A 39 -15.58 -0.37 7.31
CA ARG A 39 -16.76 -0.74 6.49
C ARG A 39 -17.57 -1.89 7.06
N GLY A 40 -16.93 -2.88 7.66
CA GLY A 40 -17.58 -4.04 8.29
C GLY A 40 -18.07 -3.80 9.72
N SER A 41 -17.83 -2.62 10.29
CA SER A 41 -18.23 -2.32 11.66
C SER A 41 -19.76 -2.15 11.77
N PRO A 42 -20.40 -2.68 12.83
CA PRO A 42 -21.81 -2.37 13.12
C PRO A 42 -22.02 -0.93 13.63
N ASN A 43 -20.94 -0.19 13.90
CA ASN A 43 -21.02 1.18 14.38
C ASN A 43 -21.44 2.12 13.24
N THR A 44 -22.58 2.78 13.40
CA THR A 44 -23.18 3.67 12.40
C THR A 44 -22.32 4.89 12.06
N LEU A 45 -21.54 5.42 13.02
CA LEU A 45 -20.59 6.51 12.77
C LEU A 45 -19.43 6.02 11.90
N LEU A 46 -18.85 4.87 12.23
CA LEU A 46 -17.78 4.28 11.42
C LEU A 46 -18.28 3.93 10.02
N LYS A 47 -19.50 3.43 9.89
CA LYS A 47 -20.15 3.16 8.61
C LYS A 47 -20.36 4.44 7.80
N MET A 48 -20.76 5.54 8.45
CA MET A 48 -20.90 6.87 7.81
C MET A 48 -19.56 7.43 7.32
N ILE A 49 -18.47 7.21 8.06
CA ILE A 49 -17.12 7.55 7.61
C ILE A 49 -16.72 6.68 6.41
N ALA A 50 -17.06 5.38 6.44
CA ALA A 50 -16.74 4.43 5.38
C ALA A 50 -17.50 4.65 4.05
N THR A 51 -18.66 5.31 4.08
CA THR A 51 -19.46 5.63 2.88
C THR A 51 -19.04 6.92 2.21
N ARG A 52 -18.39 7.84 2.94
CA ARG A 52 -17.94 9.12 2.40
C ARG A 52 -16.55 9.00 1.81
N LEU A 53 -16.46 8.86 0.48
CA LEU A 53 -15.18 8.88 -0.25
C LEU A 53 -14.42 10.21 -0.03
N ASP A 54 -15.14 11.30 0.26
CA ASP A 54 -14.58 12.62 0.57
C ASP A 54 -14.05 12.76 2.00
N CYS A 55 -14.19 11.75 2.87
CA CYS A 55 -13.63 11.86 4.21
C CYS A 55 -12.10 11.81 4.14
N CYS A 56 -11.44 12.69 4.93
CA CYS A 56 -9.98 12.77 5.01
C CYS A 56 -9.33 11.41 5.31
N TYR A 57 -10.04 10.56 6.04
CA TYR A 57 -9.60 9.21 6.41
C TYR A 57 -9.52 8.25 5.20
N LEU A 58 -10.59 8.13 4.41
CA LEU A 58 -10.58 7.26 3.22
C LEU A 58 -9.64 7.82 2.15
N ARG A 59 -9.65 9.14 1.96
CA ARG A 59 -8.72 9.81 1.04
C ARG A 59 -7.27 9.53 1.39
N HIS A 60 -6.88 9.69 2.66
CA HIS A 60 -5.52 9.37 3.11
C HIS A 60 -5.15 7.89 2.85
N CYS A 61 -6.08 6.96 3.08
CA CYS A 61 -5.85 5.54 2.80
C CYS A 61 -5.72 5.25 1.29
N CYS A 62 -6.54 5.91 0.45
CA CYS A 62 -6.52 5.78 -1.00
C CYS A 62 -5.26 6.43 -1.62
N ASP A 63 -4.86 7.61 -1.13
CA ASP A 63 -3.66 8.31 -1.61
C ASP A 63 -2.41 7.45 -1.38
N ARG A 64 -2.29 6.81 -0.22
CA ARG A 64 -1.19 5.86 0.04
C ARG A 64 -1.26 4.58 -0.82
N HIS A 65 -2.43 4.28 -1.39
CA HIS A 65 -2.61 3.17 -2.31
C HIS A 65 -2.19 3.54 -3.75
N LEU A 66 -2.54 4.76 -4.20
CA LEU A 66 -2.31 5.25 -5.56
C LEU A 66 -0.90 5.84 -5.77
N THR A 67 -0.29 6.42 -4.74
CA THR A 67 1.01 7.13 -4.85
C THR A 67 2.22 6.22 -5.05
N VAL A 68 2.05 4.91 -5.05
CA VAL A 68 3.17 3.99 -5.28
C VAL A 68 2.97 3.33 -6.63
N PRO A 69 3.69 3.76 -7.69
CA PRO A 69 3.68 3.06 -8.97
C PRO A 69 4.11 1.63 -8.72
N MET A 70 3.23 0.67 -9.06
CA MET A 70 3.59 -0.74 -9.03
C MET A 70 4.65 -0.96 -10.10
N PRO A 71 5.79 -1.61 -9.79
CA PRO A 71 6.69 -2.02 -10.85
C PRO A 71 5.95 -3.03 -11.73
N GLU A 72 5.89 -2.72 -13.03
CA GLU A 72 5.36 -3.59 -14.07
C GLU A 72 5.96 -4.99 -13.89
N ARG A 73 5.11 -5.99 -13.61
CA ARG A 73 5.51 -7.40 -13.65
C ARG A 73 5.78 -7.74 -15.12
N LYS A 74 7.04 -7.64 -15.54
CA LYS A 74 7.47 -8.31 -16.78
C LYS A 74 7.40 -9.82 -16.53
N LEU A 75 6.43 -10.45 -17.21
CA LEU A 75 6.32 -11.89 -17.39
C LEU A 75 7.58 -12.44 -18.06
#